data_AF-A0A8H7T843-F1
#
_entry.id   AF-A0A8H7T843-F1
#
_cell.length_a   1.000
_cell.length_b   1.000
_cell.length_c   1.000
_cell.angle_alpha   90.00
_cell.angle_beta   90.00
_cell.angle_gamma   90.00
#
_symmetry.space_group_name_H-M   'P 1'
#
loop_
_entity.id
_entity.type
_entity.pdbx_description
1 polymer ?
#
loop_
_entity_poly.entity_id
_entity_poly.type
_entity_poly.pdbx_seq_one_letter_code
_entity_poly.pdbx_strand_id
1 'polypeptide(L)' 'MKPSAILVNCARGGTVDERALALALKEERIWGAVLDAVEDEPPTLEKQGVLLECERAVIMPHVGASTRENQSRSGDVVVE' A
#
# COMPACT_ATOMS: atom_id res chain seq x y z
N MET A 1 8.07 -3.45 -15.91
CA MET A 1 6.61 -3.64 -16.06
C MET A 1 6.14 -2.95 -17.35
N LYS A 2 4.95 -3.27 -17.86
CA LYS A 2 4.39 -2.54 -19.00
C LYS A 2 4.04 -1.10 -18.57
N PRO A 3 4.18 -0.09 -19.45
CA PRO A 3 3.80 1.30 -19.12
C PRO A 3 2.33 1.46 -18.71
N SER A 4 1.45 0.59 -19.21
CA SER A 4 0.02 0.60 -18.87
C SER A 4 -0.33 -0.17 -17.60
N ALA A 5 0.64 -0.73 -16.88
CA ALA A 5 0.37 -1.61 -15.74
C ALA A 5 0.01 -0.81 -14.48
N ILE A 6 -0.85 -1.40 -13.65
CA ILE A 6 -1.18 -0.92 -12.30
C ILE A 6 -0.68 -1.96 -11.30
N LEU A 7 0.11 -1.52 -10.32
CA LEU A 7 0.54 -2.35 -9.20
C LEU A 7 -0.51 -2.25 -8.07
N VAL A 8 -0.90 -3.37 -7.48
CA VAL A 8 -1.77 -3.39 -6.29
C VAL A 8 -1.09 -4.23 -5.21
N ASN A 9 -0.81 -3.63 -4.05
CA ASN A 9 -0.27 -4.31 -2.87
C ASN A 9 -1.23 -4.22 -1.69
N CYS A 10 -1.95 -5.30 -1.43
CA CYS A 10 -2.76 -5.49 -0.22
C CYS A 10 -2.23 -6.65 0.64
N ALA A 11 -0.94 -6.99 0.49
CA ALA A 11 -0.31 -8.09 1.22
C ALA A 11 0.39 -7.58 2.47
N ARG A 12 1.59 -6.99 2.31
CA ARG A 12 2.46 -6.51 3.40
C ARG A 12 3.34 -5.35 2.93
N GLY A 13 3.69 -4.47 3.87
CA GLY A 13 4.79 -3.53 3.74
C GLY A 13 6.11 -4.22 3.40
N GLY A 14 7.00 -3.53 2.66
CA GLY A 14 8.30 -4.06 2.26
C GLY A 14 8.28 -5.14 1.17
N THR A 15 7.11 -5.60 0.72
CA THR A 15 6.98 -6.51 -0.45
C THR A 15 7.46 -5.84 -1.74
N VAL A 16 7.33 -4.52 -1.80
CA VAL A 16 7.74 -3.68 -2.92
C VAL A 16 8.67 -2.61 -2.37
N ASP A 17 9.76 -2.34 -3.06
CA ASP A 17 10.62 -1.19 -2.76
C ASP A 17 9.86 0.10 -3.10
N GLU A 18 9.42 0.81 -2.07
CA GLU A 18 8.58 2.02 -2.17
C GLU A 18 9.30 3.17 -2.87
N ARG A 19 10.62 3.29 -2.71
CA ARG A 19 11.41 4.32 -3.38
C ARG A 19 11.55 4.03 -4.86
N ALA A 20 11.83 2.78 -5.21
CA ALA A 20 11.86 2.34 -6.60
C ALA A 20 10.49 2.46 -7.27
N LEU A 21 9.41 2.19 -6.54
CA LEU A 21 8.05 2.38 -7.01
C LEU A 21 7.74 3.85 -7.27
N ALA A 22 8.04 4.74 -6.34
CA ALA A 22 7.87 6.18 -6.51
C ALA A 22 8.65 6.69 -7.73
N LEU A 23 9.90 6.24 -7.92
CA LEU A 23 10.68 6.58 -9.09
C LEU A 23 10.02 6.07 -10.39
N ALA A 24 9.58 4.82 -10.41
CA ALA A 24 8.90 4.24 -11.57
C ALA A 24 7.60 4.96 -11.94
N LEU A 25 6.88 5.51 -10.96
CA LEU A 25 5.69 6.33 -11.17
C LEU A 25 6.06 7.71 -11.72
N LYS A 26 7.07 8.38 -11.14
CA LYS A 26 7.57 9.69 -11.59
C LYS A 26 8.16 9.63 -13.00
N GLU A 27 8.78 8.52 -13.38
CA GLU A 27 9.32 8.26 -14.72
C GLU A 27 8.29 7.67 -15.71
N GLU A 28 7.02 7.54 -15.29
CA GLU A 28 5.94 6.96 -16.10
C GLU A 28 6.22 5.55 -16.66
N ARG A 29 7.02 4.75 -15.93
CA ARG A 29 7.35 3.35 -16.30
C ARG A 29 6.19 2.39 -16.05
N ILE A 30 5.25 2.78 -15.21
CA ILE A 30 3.95 2.14 -14.97
C ILE A 30 2.87 3.22 -14.86
N TRP A 31 1.61 2.81 -15.01
CA TRP A 31 0.48 3.73 -15.02
C TRP A 31 0.08 4.16 -13.62
N GLY A 32 0.22 3.28 -12.62
CA GLY A 32 -0.16 3.63 -11.26
C GLY A 32 0.11 2.55 -10.23
N ALA A 33 -0.12 2.88 -8.96
CA ALA A 33 0.00 1.96 -7.85
C ALA A 33 -1.07 2.20 -6.78
N VAL A 34 -1.52 1.12 -6.15
CA VAL A 34 -2.39 1.15 -4.97
C VAL A 34 -1.75 0.31 -3.88
N LEU A 35 -1.58 0.88 -2.69
CA LEU A 35 -0.98 0.21 -1.54
C LEU A 35 -1.93 0.32 -0.33
N ASP A 36 -2.40 -0.82 0.18
CA ASP A 36 -3.05 -0.87 1.50
C ASP A 36 -2.02 -1.08 2.62
N ALA A 37 -0.89 -1.72 2.32
CA ALA A 37 0.19 -1.95 3.26
C ALA A 37 1.49 -1.28 2.79
N VAL A 38 2.16 -0.59 3.70
CA VAL A 38 3.43 0.12 3.48
C VAL A 38 4.48 -0.36 4.48
N GLU A 39 5.76 -0.17 4.17
CA GLU A 39 6.89 -0.70 4.94
C GLU A 39 6.87 -0.26 6.41
N ASP A 40 6.49 1.00 6.65
CA ASP A 40 6.33 1.54 8.00
C ASP A 40 4.88 1.91 8.28
N GLU A 41 4.33 1.30 9.32
CA GLU A 41 2.95 1.50 9.76
C GLU A 41 2.91 1.85 11.25
N PRO A 42 2.40 3.04 11.63
CA PRO A 42 1.74 4.05 10.79
C PRO A 42 2.68 4.79 9.81
N PRO A 43 2.18 5.19 8.62
CA PRO A 43 2.99 5.90 7.63
C PRO A 43 3.44 7.26 8.15
N THR A 44 4.64 7.66 7.76
CA THR A 44 5.20 8.98 8.08
C THR A 44 5.55 9.75 6.82
N LEU A 45 5.56 11.09 6.89
CA LEU A 45 5.98 11.93 5.75
C LEU A 45 7.45 11.69 5.38
N GLU A 46 8.30 11.38 6.35
CA GLU A 46 9.73 11.09 6.10
C GLU A 46 9.91 9.84 5.24
N LYS A 47 9.13 8.79 5.50
CA LYS A 47 9.34 7.48 4.88
C LYS A 47 8.44 7.23 3.67
N GLN A 48 7.15 7.54 3.77
CA GLN A 48 6.15 7.32 2.72
C GLN A 48 5.76 8.59 1.97
N GLY A 49 6.24 9.77 2.38
CA GLY A 49 5.87 11.05 1.74
C GLY A 49 6.15 11.10 0.24
N VAL A 50 7.22 10.44 -0.23
CA VAL A 50 7.58 10.39 -1.66
C VAL A 50 6.52 9.70 -2.52
N LEU A 51 5.78 8.72 -1.95
CA LEU A 51 4.68 8.07 -2.63
C LEU A 51 3.42 8.96 -2.63
N LEU A 52 3.22 9.77 -1.58
CA LEU A 52 2.10 10.73 -1.50
C LEU A 52 2.20 11.88 -2.51
N GLU A 53 3.42 12.20 -2.96
CA GLU A 53 3.65 13.17 -4.05
C GLU A 53 3.30 12.62 -5.44
N CYS A 54 3.13 11.30 -5.58
CA CYS A 54 2.84 10.67 -6.87
C CYS A 54 1.33 10.70 -7.14
N GLU A 55 0.86 11.53 -8.07
CA GLU A 55 -0.58 11.63 -8.44
C GLU A 55 -1.19 10.29 -8.89
N ARG A 56 -0.36 9.37 -9.39
CA ARG A 56 -0.73 8.03 -9.84
C ARG A 56 -0.61 6.96 -8.74
N ALA A 57 -0.41 7.36 -7.49
CA ALA A 57 -0.38 6.48 -6.32
C ALA A 57 -1.58 6.72 -5.40
N VAL A 58 -2.16 5.64 -4.88
CA VAL A 58 -3.15 5.67 -3.80
C VAL A 58 -2.63 4.84 -2.64
N ILE A 59 -2.58 5.43 -1.45
CA ILE A 59 -2.15 4.76 -0.22
C ILE A 59 -3.32 4.75 0.76
N MET A 60 -3.62 3.59 1.33
CA MET A 60 -4.65 3.40 2.37
C MET A 60 -4.01 3.03 3.71
N PRO A 61 -4.65 3.35 4.86
CA PRO A 61 -4.06 3.11 6.18
C PRO A 61 -4.28 1.67 6.67
N HIS A 62 -3.87 0.67 5.88
CA HIS A 62 -3.97 -0.77 6.17
C HIS A 62 -5.33 -1.21 6.72
N VAL A 63 -6.37 -0.96 5.92
CA VAL A 63 -7.76 -1.17 6.33
C VAL A 63 -8.39 -2.42 5.72
N GLY A 64 -7.66 -3.21 4.93
CA GLY A 64 -8.18 -4.42 4.29
C GLY A 64 -8.82 -5.43 5.25
N ALA A 65 -8.31 -5.53 6.48
CA ALA A 65 -8.84 -6.40 7.54
C ALA A 65 -9.77 -5.69 8.54
N SER A 66 -10.00 -4.38 8.38
CA SER A 66 -10.69 -3.52 9.36
C SER A 66 -12.20 -3.43 9.14
N THR A 67 -12.79 -4.43 8.47
CA THR A 67 -14.25 -4.55 8.32
C THR A 67 -14.90 -5.05 9.61
N ARG A 68 -16.17 -4.69 9.85
CA ARG A 68 -16.89 -5.12 11.07
C ARG A 68 -16.94 -6.65 11.18
N GLU A 69 -17.23 -7.32 10.07
CA GLU A 69 -17.36 -8.77 9.99
C GLU A 69 -16.03 -9.47 10.28
N ASN A 70 -14.92 -8.95 9.74
CA ASN A 70 -13.60 -9.56 9.99
C ASN A 70 -13.11 -9.31 11.42
N GLN A 71 -13.35 -8.13 11.98
CA GLN A 71 -12.98 -7.82 13.35
C GLN A 71 -13.73 -8.71 14.36
N SER A 72 -15.05 -8.91 14.17
CA SER A 72 -15.83 -9.86 14.99
C SER A 72 -15.28 -11.27 14.91
N ARG A 73 -15.10 -11.80 13.69
CA ARG A 73 -14.55 -13.15 13.50
C ARG A 73 -13.14 -13.32 14.08
N SER A 74 -12.29 -12.30 13.94
CA SER A 74 -10.94 -12.35 14.49
C SER A 74 -10.97 -12.35 16.02
N GLY A 75 -11.90 -11.60 16.63
CA GLY A 75 -12.13 -11.64 18.07
C GLY A 75 -12.58 -13.01 18.55
N ASP A 76 -13.53 -13.64 17.86
CA ASP A 76 -14.01 -15.00 18.19
C ASP A 76 -12.86 -16.01 18.14
N VAL A 77 -12.09 -16.03 17.04
CA VAL A 77 -10.96 -16.97 16.83
C VAL A 77 -9.82 -16.77 17.83
N VAL A 78 -9.61 -15.56 18.37
CA VAL A 78 -8.55 -15.30 19.37
C VAL A 78 -8.89 -15.90 20.73
N VAL A 79 -10.18 -16.07 21.03
CA VAL A 79 -10.66 -16.57 22.33
C VAL A 79 -10.85 -18.10 22.35
N GLU A 80 -11.12 -18.70 21.19
CA GLU A 80 -11.18 -20.18 20.99
C GLU A 80 -9.85 -20.88 21.30
#